data_AF-A0A519GRC9-F1
#
_entry.id   AF-A0A519GRC9-F1
#
_cell.length_a   1.000
_cell.length_b   1.000
_cell.length_c   1.000
_cell.angle_alpha   90.00
_cell.angle_beta   90.00
_cell.angle_gamma   90.00
#
_symmetry.space_group_name_H-M   'P 1'
#
loop_
_entity.id
_entity.type
_entity.pdbx_description
1 polymer ?
#
loop_
_entity_poly.entity_id
_entity_poly.type
_entity_poly.pdbx_seq_one_letter_code
_entity_poly.pdbx_strand_id
1 'polypeptide(L)'
;SLKEGLTVFRDQEFSQDLCADASARAVKRIEDVRVLRTAQFPEDAGPMAHPVRPDSYIEISNFYTVTIYEKGAEVVRMMQTLVGRKGFEKGMTLYFERHDGQAVTCDDFAQAIADANPDSDLARLLPQFKRWYSQAGTPRLAAQGRYDAAARTYTLSFTQSCPPTPGQPGKEPVVLPVNLGLLGADGRELPLQREGESDATHGTRTLVLTEASEEITFVNVDAEPVPSILRGFSAPVILDFDYSDAQLLTLLANDIDPFNRWEAGQRLAMRAAIKSIATPAGGTGAAALNDEYLEAMRGVLRDPKLDAAFKELVLTLPSETYIAEQLDVVDPQRVHTVREAMRAQLATALFADWEQTYEANHDTGAYTPDPLNSGRRALAGMALMHLCIAARESGDAVWPGKTLQRFKDAGNMTDRFNALSALVSSGHPLAQQALARFHALFKDEALVLDKWFSLQAGATDRGGNVLPAVRQLLKHPDFSLKNPNRARSVIFSYCSANPGAFHRSDAAGYVFWSDRVIELDAINPQVAARLARALDRWRKLAEPYRHAAREAIARVAARPDLSNDVREVVTRALAD
;
A
#
# COMPACT_ATOMS: atom_id res chain seq x y z
N SER A 1 -13.37 -12.97 10.50
CA SER A 1 -12.36 -13.34 9.50
C SER A 1 -12.69 -14.60 8.71
N LEU A 2 -13.06 -15.76 9.30
CA LEU A 2 -13.25 -17.05 8.59
C LEU A 2 -13.66 -16.95 7.10
N LYS A 3 -14.88 -16.47 6.81
CA LYS A 3 -15.35 -16.37 5.42
C LYS A 3 -14.63 -15.27 4.62
N GLU A 4 -14.40 -14.12 5.23
CA GLU A 4 -13.88 -12.93 4.53
C GLU A 4 -12.42 -13.07 4.17
N GLY A 5 -11.55 -13.41 5.13
CA GLY A 5 -10.13 -13.60 4.89
C GLY A 5 -9.86 -14.71 3.88
N LEU A 6 -10.59 -15.84 3.97
CA LEU A 6 -10.49 -16.93 3.01
C LEU A 6 -10.98 -16.53 1.61
N THR A 7 -12.07 -15.76 1.52
CA THR A 7 -12.63 -15.32 0.23
C THR A 7 -11.74 -14.29 -0.43
N VAL A 8 -11.21 -13.32 0.33
CA VAL A 8 -10.22 -12.34 -0.16
C VAL A 8 -8.97 -13.06 -0.63
N PHE A 9 -8.43 -14.01 0.15
CA PHE A 9 -7.30 -14.84 -0.29
C PHE A 9 -7.58 -15.55 -1.62
N ARG A 10 -8.76 -16.16 -1.78
CA ARG A 10 -9.15 -16.81 -3.05
C ARG A 10 -9.27 -15.84 -4.22
N ASP A 11 -9.79 -14.64 -4.00
CA ASP A 11 -9.87 -13.58 -5.01
C ASP A 11 -8.48 -13.07 -5.43
N GLN A 12 -7.56 -12.94 -4.47
CA GLN A 12 -6.16 -12.63 -4.73
C GLN A 12 -5.48 -13.74 -5.55
N GLU A 13 -5.63 -15.01 -5.17
CA GLU A 13 -5.08 -16.14 -5.92
C GLU A 13 -5.68 -16.24 -7.33
N PHE A 14 -6.99 -16.04 -7.47
CA PHE A 14 -7.67 -16.00 -8.77
C PHE A 14 -7.09 -14.91 -9.67
N SER A 15 -6.95 -13.69 -9.14
CA SER A 15 -6.37 -12.55 -9.87
C SER A 15 -4.92 -12.81 -10.28
N GLN A 16 -4.12 -13.47 -9.43
CA GLN A 16 -2.75 -13.85 -9.75
C GLN A 16 -2.69 -14.98 -10.81
N ASP A 17 -3.53 -16.00 -10.73
CA ASP A 17 -3.53 -17.12 -11.67
C ASP A 17 -3.95 -16.70 -13.10
N LEU A 18 -4.64 -15.56 -13.26
CA LEU A 18 -4.93 -14.96 -14.57
C LEU A 18 -3.70 -14.31 -15.24
N CYS A 19 -2.59 -14.12 -14.52
CA CYS A 19 -1.35 -13.56 -15.04
C CYS A 19 -0.37 -14.66 -15.48
N ALA A 20 0.23 -14.49 -16.66
CA ALA A 20 1.14 -15.48 -17.26
C ALA A 20 2.51 -15.52 -16.59
N ASP A 21 3.15 -14.36 -16.41
CA ASP A 21 4.55 -14.25 -15.95
C ASP A 21 4.66 -13.88 -14.47
N ALA A 22 5.79 -14.24 -13.83
CA ALA A 22 6.02 -14.02 -12.41
C ALA A 22 5.95 -12.53 -12.00
N SER A 23 6.49 -11.62 -12.82
CA SER A 23 6.42 -10.17 -12.58
C SER A 23 4.98 -9.66 -12.68
N ALA A 24 4.16 -10.18 -13.59
CA ALA A 24 2.74 -9.85 -13.71
C ALA A 24 1.91 -10.41 -12.53
N ARG A 25 2.25 -11.60 -12.00
CA ARG A 25 1.63 -12.13 -10.77
C ARG A 25 1.97 -11.28 -9.55
N ALA A 26 3.21 -10.81 -9.47
CA ALA A 26 3.67 -9.96 -8.38
C ALA A 26 2.94 -8.63 -8.31
N VAL A 27 2.36 -8.13 -9.42
CA VAL A 27 1.55 -6.89 -9.44
C VAL A 27 0.44 -6.95 -8.39
N LYS A 28 -0.39 -7.99 -8.44
CA LYS A 28 -1.49 -8.17 -7.48
C LYS A 28 -0.96 -8.29 -6.05
N ARG A 29 0.12 -9.05 -5.84
CA ARG A 29 0.74 -9.19 -4.52
C ARG A 29 1.23 -7.84 -3.96
N ILE A 30 1.86 -7.03 -4.79
CA ILE A 30 2.33 -5.69 -4.45
C ILE A 30 1.14 -4.79 -4.07
N GLU A 31 0.06 -4.80 -4.86
CA GLU A 31 -1.15 -4.04 -4.56
C GLU A 31 -1.75 -4.41 -3.21
N ASP A 32 -1.88 -5.71 -2.91
CA ASP A 32 -2.42 -6.20 -1.64
C ASP A 32 -1.54 -5.74 -0.46
N VAL A 33 -0.22 -5.84 -0.59
CA VAL A 33 0.73 -5.41 0.45
C VAL A 33 0.73 -3.89 0.64
N ARG A 34 0.53 -3.12 -0.43
CA ARG A 34 0.35 -1.66 -0.32
C ARG A 34 -0.87 -1.34 0.53
N VAL A 35 -2.02 -2.00 0.29
CA VAL A 35 -3.24 -1.81 1.11
C VAL A 35 -2.96 -2.14 2.58
N LEU A 36 -2.26 -3.24 2.86
CA LEU A 36 -1.86 -3.58 4.23
C LEU A 36 -1.06 -2.46 4.88
N ARG A 37 -0.01 -1.97 4.21
CA ARG A 37 0.88 -0.95 4.79
C ARG A 37 0.25 0.43 4.91
N THR A 38 -0.64 0.82 4.00
CA THR A 38 -1.25 2.16 3.99
C THR A 38 -2.54 2.26 4.77
N ALA A 39 -3.22 1.14 5.04
CA ALA A 39 -4.51 1.14 5.73
C ALA A 39 -4.56 0.17 6.90
N GLN A 40 -4.13 -1.09 6.72
CA GLN A 40 -4.26 -2.12 7.74
C GLN A 40 -3.29 -1.92 8.91
N PHE A 41 -1.99 -1.70 8.65
CA PHE A 41 -1.00 -1.43 9.69
C PHE A 41 -1.35 -0.16 10.49
N PRO A 42 -1.84 0.93 9.85
CA PRO A 42 -2.37 2.06 10.58
C PRO A 42 -3.54 1.71 11.51
N GLU A 43 -4.50 0.90 11.04
CA GLU A 43 -5.63 0.43 11.84
C GLU A 43 -5.17 -0.44 13.03
N ASP A 44 -4.22 -1.35 12.82
CA ASP A 44 -3.66 -2.25 13.84
C ASP A 44 -2.85 -1.51 14.92
N ALA A 45 -2.33 -0.33 14.60
CA ALA A 45 -1.61 0.53 15.53
C ALA A 45 -2.46 1.71 16.03
N GLY A 46 -3.77 1.73 15.73
CA GLY A 46 -4.70 2.79 16.11
C GLY A 46 -5.62 2.42 17.27
N PRO A 47 -6.48 3.36 17.71
CA PRO A 47 -7.43 3.13 18.81
C PRO A 47 -8.53 2.09 18.47
N MET A 48 -8.66 1.75 17.19
CA MET A 48 -9.57 0.72 16.68
C MET A 48 -8.89 -0.63 16.45
N ALA A 49 -7.65 -0.83 16.90
CA ALA A 49 -6.94 -2.09 16.75
C ALA A 49 -7.73 -3.26 17.35
N HIS A 50 -7.85 -4.33 16.58
CA HIS A 50 -8.55 -5.55 16.99
C HIS A 50 -7.92 -6.77 16.29
N PRO A 51 -7.98 -7.98 16.87
CA PRO A 51 -7.53 -9.17 16.17
C PRO A 51 -8.46 -9.50 14.97
N VAL A 52 -8.01 -10.39 14.07
CA VAL A 52 -8.83 -10.80 12.90
C VAL A 52 -10.10 -11.58 13.33
N ARG A 53 -10.13 -12.09 14.56
CA ARG A 53 -11.33 -12.57 15.26
C ARG A 53 -11.57 -11.69 16.49
N PRO A 54 -12.34 -10.60 16.39
CA PRO A 54 -12.56 -9.65 17.48
C PRO A 54 -13.17 -10.32 18.73
N ASP A 55 -12.74 -9.90 19.92
CA ASP A 55 -13.27 -10.40 21.19
C ASP A 55 -14.54 -9.66 21.65
N SER A 56 -14.73 -8.40 21.22
CA SER A 56 -15.93 -7.59 21.53
C SER A 56 -16.16 -6.50 20.49
N TYR A 57 -17.42 -6.05 20.36
CA TYR A 57 -17.84 -4.94 19.52
C TYR A 57 -19.10 -4.27 20.12
N ILE A 58 -19.28 -2.97 19.84
CA ILE A 58 -20.56 -2.27 20.10
C ILE A 58 -21.45 -2.43 18.87
N GLU A 59 -20.98 -1.99 17.70
CA GLU A 59 -21.66 -2.14 16.42
C GLU A 59 -20.88 -3.05 15.47
N ILE A 60 -21.51 -4.12 14.98
CA ILE A 60 -20.86 -5.10 14.08
C ILE A 60 -20.48 -4.48 12.72
N SER A 61 -21.21 -3.46 12.28
CA SER A 61 -20.94 -2.72 11.04
C SER A 61 -19.56 -2.05 11.03
N ASN A 62 -19.02 -1.71 12.21
CA ASN A 62 -17.69 -1.12 12.37
C ASN A 62 -16.55 -2.13 12.19
N PHE A 63 -16.85 -3.43 12.12
CA PHE A 63 -15.86 -4.51 11.98
C PHE A 63 -15.73 -5.05 10.54
N TYR A 64 -16.38 -4.41 9.56
CA TYR A 64 -16.07 -4.60 8.15
C TYR A 64 -14.79 -3.84 7.78
N THR A 65 -13.66 -4.30 8.32
CA THR A 65 -12.38 -3.59 8.33
C THR A 65 -11.30 -4.26 7.50
N VAL A 66 -10.26 -3.50 7.18
CA VAL A 66 -9.08 -3.99 6.45
C VAL A 66 -8.39 -5.10 7.25
N THR A 67 -8.46 -5.07 8.58
CA THR A 67 -7.94 -6.14 9.44
C THR A 67 -8.71 -7.46 9.29
N ILE A 68 -10.04 -7.44 9.21
CA ILE A 68 -10.83 -8.68 9.01
C ILE A 68 -10.63 -9.29 7.62
N TYR A 69 -10.50 -8.44 6.60
CA TYR A 69 -10.42 -8.83 5.20
C TYR A 69 -8.97 -9.11 4.77
N GLU A 70 -8.12 -8.08 4.73
CA GLU A 70 -6.78 -8.17 4.15
C GLU A 70 -5.81 -8.91 5.08
N LYS A 71 -5.70 -8.52 6.37
CA LYS A 71 -4.86 -9.29 7.32
C LYS A 71 -5.41 -10.69 7.53
N GLY A 72 -6.73 -10.86 7.47
CA GLY A 72 -7.37 -12.18 7.44
C GLY A 72 -6.88 -13.05 6.28
N ALA A 73 -6.76 -12.50 5.08
CA ALA A 73 -6.21 -13.19 3.92
C ALA A 73 -4.73 -13.55 4.10
N GLU A 74 -3.93 -12.68 4.73
CA GLU A 74 -2.52 -12.98 5.05
C GLU A 74 -2.36 -14.14 6.03
N VAL A 75 -3.26 -14.28 7.01
CA VAL A 75 -3.28 -15.45 7.91
C VAL A 75 -3.57 -16.73 7.13
N VAL A 76 -4.50 -16.68 6.17
CA VAL A 76 -4.78 -17.82 5.28
C VAL A 76 -3.58 -18.13 4.38
N ARG A 77 -2.93 -17.10 3.84
CA ARG A 77 -1.73 -17.23 3.02
C ARG A 77 -0.57 -17.85 3.81
N MET A 78 -0.37 -17.47 5.07
CA MET A 78 0.63 -18.12 5.93
C MET A 78 0.36 -19.62 6.13
N MET A 79 -0.92 -20.04 6.26
CA MET A 79 -1.25 -21.47 6.27
C MET A 79 -0.83 -22.13 4.96
N GLN A 80 -1.16 -21.55 3.80
CA GLN A 80 -0.72 -22.06 2.49
C GLN A 80 0.81 -22.11 2.38
N THR A 81 1.53 -21.11 2.90
CA THR A 81 3.01 -21.12 2.93
C THR A 81 3.56 -22.28 3.75
N LEU A 82 2.96 -22.58 4.91
CA LEU A 82 3.43 -23.63 5.82
C LEU A 82 3.12 -25.06 5.33
N VAL A 83 2.05 -25.26 4.55
CA VAL A 83 1.67 -26.58 4.02
C VAL A 83 1.91 -26.76 2.51
N GLY A 84 2.31 -25.69 1.83
CA GLY A 84 2.39 -25.61 0.37
C GLY A 84 1.01 -25.64 -0.33
N ARG A 85 0.96 -25.26 -1.62
CA ARG A 85 -0.29 -25.19 -2.41
C ARG A 85 -1.06 -26.52 -2.39
N LYS A 86 -0.38 -27.66 -2.62
CA LYS A 86 -1.00 -29.00 -2.59
C LYS A 86 -1.51 -29.38 -1.20
N GLY A 87 -0.77 -29.04 -0.14
CA GLY A 87 -1.22 -29.30 1.22
C GLY A 87 -2.45 -28.46 1.58
N PHE A 88 -2.46 -27.20 1.14
CA PHE A 88 -3.59 -26.30 1.34
C PHE A 88 -4.85 -26.79 0.62
N GLU A 89 -4.71 -27.27 -0.62
CA GLU A 89 -5.79 -27.92 -1.38
C GLU A 89 -6.39 -29.12 -0.62
N LYS A 90 -5.55 -30.01 -0.09
CA LYS A 90 -6.03 -31.13 0.76
C LYS A 90 -6.77 -30.65 2.00
N GLY A 91 -6.26 -29.61 2.66
CA GLY A 91 -6.90 -28.99 3.82
C GLY A 91 -8.26 -28.40 3.49
N MET A 92 -8.37 -27.72 2.35
CA MET A 92 -9.64 -27.18 1.85
C MET A 92 -10.65 -28.29 1.56
N THR A 93 -10.23 -29.40 0.94
CA THR A 93 -11.09 -30.58 0.73
C THR A 93 -11.62 -31.11 2.06
N LEU A 94 -10.73 -31.35 3.03
CA LEU A 94 -11.13 -31.87 4.35
C LEU A 94 -12.05 -30.89 5.11
N TYR A 95 -11.81 -29.59 4.99
CA TYR A 95 -12.66 -28.56 5.59
C TYR A 95 -14.10 -28.66 5.06
N PHE A 96 -14.29 -28.77 3.74
CA PHE A 96 -15.63 -28.93 3.17
C PHE A 96 -16.25 -30.29 3.52
N GLU A 97 -15.48 -31.38 3.47
CA GLU A 97 -15.96 -32.72 3.86
C GLU A 97 -16.52 -32.76 5.29
N ARG A 98 -15.88 -32.04 6.23
CA ARG A 98 -16.29 -32.02 7.64
C ARG A 98 -17.44 -31.06 7.94
N HIS A 99 -17.49 -29.94 7.23
CA HIS A 99 -18.25 -28.76 7.68
C HIS A 99 -19.26 -28.23 6.67
N ASP A 100 -19.47 -28.92 5.53
CA ASP A 100 -20.54 -28.55 4.60
C ASP A 100 -21.92 -28.57 5.29
N GLY A 101 -22.74 -27.56 5.00
CA GLY A 101 -24.05 -27.34 5.62
C GLY A 101 -24.03 -26.86 7.09
N GLN A 102 -22.88 -26.50 7.65
CA GLN A 102 -22.73 -26.09 9.06
C GLN A 102 -22.27 -24.64 9.22
N ALA A 103 -22.56 -24.05 10.39
CA ALA A 103 -21.93 -22.82 10.86
C ALA A 103 -20.74 -23.17 11.74
N VAL A 104 -19.53 -22.78 11.31
CA VAL A 104 -18.27 -23.19 11.95
C VAL A 104 -17.36 -22.00 12.29
N THR A 105 -16.25 -22.28 12.95
CA THR A 105 -15.35 -21.28 13.53
C THR A 105 -14.02 -21.16 12.76
N CYS A 106 -13.21 -20.14 13.10
CA CYS A 106 -11.84 -20.03 12.60
C CYS A 106 -10.97 -21.21 13.06
N ASP A 107 -11.26 -21.77 14.24
CA ASP A 107 -10.53 -22.90 14.79
C ASP A 107 -10.76 -24.19 13.98
N ASP A 108 -12.00 -24.42 13.53
CA ASP A 108 -12.36 -25.57 12.70
C ASP A 108 -11.62 -25.54 11.36
N PHE A 109 -11.54 -24.36 10.73
CA PHE A 109 -10.81 -24.19 9.48
C PHE A 109 -9.32 -24.48 9.65
N ALA A 110 -8.65 -23.86 10.62
CA ALA A 110 -7.23 -24.08 10.86
C ALA A 110 -6.92 -25.55 11.23
N GLN A 111 -7.81 -26.19 12.00
CA GLN A 111 -7.70 -27.60 12.34
C GLN A 111 -7.82 -28.50 11.11
N ALA A 112 -8.74 -28.22 10.18
CA ALA A 112 -8.87 -29.00 8.95
C ALA A 112 -7.62 -28.90 8.06
N ILE A 113 -7.00 -27.72 7.95
CA ILE A 113 -5.73 -27.58 7.22
C ILE A 113 -4.61 -28.39 7.89
N ALA A 114 -4.51 -28.31 9.22
CA ALA A 114 -3.52 -29.06 9.99
C ALA A 114 -3.70 -30.58 9.88
N ASP A 115 -4.92 -31.08 10.09
CA ASP A 115 -5.23 -32.52 10.08
C ASP A 115 -4.98 -33.17 8.71
N ALA A 116 -5.18 -32.42 7.62
CA ALA A 116 -4.87 -32.88 6.27
C ALA A 116 -3.35 -32.93 5.98
N ASN A 117 -2.53 -32.30 6.83
CA ASN A 117 -1.08 -32.14 6.65
C ASN A 117 -0.33 -32.43 7.97
N PRO A 118 -0.42 -33.66 8.53
CA PRO A 118 0.05 -33.97 9.87
C PRO A 118 1.57 -33.77 10.07
N ASP A 119 2.36 -33.88 9.01
CA ASP A 119 3.82 -33.73 9.03
C ASP A 119 4.28 -32.28 8.82
N SER A 120 3.36 -31.33 8.70
CA SER A 120 3.67 -29.92 8.44
C SER A 120 4.00 -29.13 9.72
N ASP A 121 4.75 -28.04 9.56
CA ASP A 121 4.97 -27.09 10.65
C ASP A 121 3.66 -26.48 11.16
N LEU A 122 2.67 -26.28 10.28
CA LEU A 122 1.35 -25.80 10.70
C LEU A 122 0.68 -26.77 11.68
N ALA A 123 0.70 -28.08 11.40
CA ALA A 123 0.12 -29.08 12.30
C ALA A 123 0.85 -29.14 13.63
N ARG A 124 2.19 -29.15 13.60
CA ARG A 124 3.04 -29.17 14.79
C ARG A 124 2.85 -27.93 15.68
N LEU A 125 2.64 -26.77 15.06
CA LEU A 125 2.60 -25.47 15.73
C LEU A 125 1.19 -24.87 15.83
N LEU A 126 0.14 -25.64 15.53
CA LEU A 126 -1.23 -25.12 15.43
C LEU A 126 -1.68 -24.32 16.66
N PRO A 127 -1.44 -24.77 17.92
CA PRO A 127 -1.80 -23.97 19.09
C PRO A 127 -1.14 -22.59 19.11
N GLN A 128 0.14 -22.50 18.71
CA GLN A 128 0.86 -21.23 18.63
C GLN A 128 0.41 -20.41 17.43
N PHE A 129 0.17 -21.03 16.27
CA PHE A 129 -0.31 -20.35 15.07
C PHE A 129 -1.64 -19.63 15.33
N LYS A 130 -2.51 -20.21 16.17
CA LYS A 130 -3.79 -19.63 16.56
C LYS A 130 -3.68 -18.27 17.29
N ARG A 131 -2.49 -17.87 17.77
CA ARG A 131 -2.23 -16.50 18.25
C ARG A 131 -2.51 -15.43 17.19
N TRP A 132 -2.39 -15.74 15.90
CA TRP A 132 -2.77 -14.82 14.82
C TRP A 132 -4.26 -14.48 14.80
N TYR A 133 -5.12 -15.35 15.34
CA TYR A 133 -6.55 -15.08 15.45
C TYR A 133 -6.92 -14.25 16.69
N SER A 134 -6.07 -14.22 17.73
CA SER A 134 -6.38 -13.59 19.02
C SER A 134 -5.55 -12.35 19.35
N GLN A 135 -4.36 -12.17 18.76
CA GLN A 135 -3.51 -11.01 19.02
C GLN A 135 -3.70 -9.92 17.94
N ALA A 136 -4.10 -8.72 18.37
CA ALA A 136 -4.13 -7.52 17.53
C ALA A 136 -2.72 -6.95 17.32
N GLY A 137 -2.59 -6.00 16.38
CA GLY A 137 -1.35 -5.29 16.15
C GLY A 137 -0.46 -5.97 15.11
N THR A 138 0.51 -5.21 14.62
CA THR A 138 1.45 -5.64 13.60
C THR A 138 2.78 -6.06 14.25
N PRO A 139 3.19 -7.34 14.15
CA PRO A 139 4.49 -7.75 14.66
C PRO A 139 5.64 -7.06 13.91
N ARG A 140 6.74 -6.85 14.62
CA ARG A 140 8.02 -6.35 14.12
C ARG A 140 9.01 -7.51 14.11
N LEU A 141 9.66 -7.73 12.98
CA LEU A 141 10.73 -8.70 12.80
C LEU A 141 12.03 -7.92 12.57
N ALA A 142 12.87 -7.82 13.61
CA ALA A 142 14.22 -7.31 13.47
C ALA A 142 15.12 -8.44 12.97
N ALA A 143 16.01 -8.13 12.04
CA ALA A 143 16.97 -9.06 11.48
C ALA A 143 18.35 -8.42 11.39
N GLN A 144 19.40 -9.21 11.66
CA GLN A 144 20.80 -8.79 11.55
C GLN A 144 21.61 -9.88 10.87
N GLY A 145 22.50 -9.49 9.96
CA GLY A 145 23.39 -10.41 9.26
C GLY A 145 24.83 -10.27 9.72
N ARG A 146 25.50 -11.39 9.93
CA ARG A 146 26.95 -11.44 10.20
C ARG A 146 27.62 -12.42 9.26
N TYR A 147 28.55 -11.92 8.45
CA TYR A 147 29.40 -12.76 7.60
C TYR A 147 30.73 -13.08 8.28
N ASP A 148 31.12 -14.35 8.30
CA ASP A 148 32.44 -14.82 8.69
C ASP A 148 33.16 -15.38 7.46
N ALA A 149 34.12 -14.60 6.94
CA ALA A 149 34.89 -14.97 5.76
C ALA A 149 35.82 -16.17 6.00
N ALA A 150 36.33 -16.35 7.23
CA ALA A 150 37.24 -17.45 7.54
C ALA A 150 36.47 -18.78 7.62
N ALA A 151 35.28 -18.75 8.22
CA ALA A 151 34.39 -19.91 8.30
C ALA A 151 33.55 -20.13 7.03
N ARG A 152 33.49 -19.13 6.13
CA ARG A 152 32.59 -19.11 4.96
C ARG A 152 31.13 -19.30 5.37
N THR A 153 30.71 -18.56 6.41
CA THR A 153 29.35 -18.65 6.96
C THR A 153 28.67 -17.30 7.01
N TYR A 154 27.34 -17.32 6.89
CA TYR A 154 26.50 -16.15 7.06
C TYR A 154 25.39 -16.46 8.06
N THR A 155 25.40 -15.79 9.21
CA THR A 155 24.40 -15.96 10.26
C THR A 155 23.38 -14.83 10.19
N LEU A 156 22.10 -15.17 10.11
CA LEU A 156 20.98 -14.26 10.29
C LEU A 156 20.39 -14.46 11.69
N SER A 157 20.45 -13.41 12.51
CA SER A 157 19.78 -13.35 13.80
C SER A 157 18.45 -12.62 13.64
N PHE A 158 17.36 -13.22 14.09
CA PHE A 158 16.00 -12.69 14.03
C PHE A 158 15.48 -12.44 15.44
N THR A 159 14.75 -11.34 15.62
CA THR A 159 14.02 -11.04 16.85
C THR A 159 12.62 -10.57 16.50
N GLN A 160 11.60 -11.25 17.03
CA GLN A 160 10.21 -10.83 16.84
C GLN A 160 9.63 -10.18 18.10
N SER A 161 8.82 -9.15 17.89
CA SER A 161 8.10 -8.45 18.95
C SER A 161 6.78 -7.90 18.42
N CYS A 162 5.85 -7.51 19.29
CA CYS A 162 4.65 -6.78 18.89
C CYS A 162 4.36 -5.69 19.93
N PRO A 163 4.14 -4.43 19.52
CA PRO A 163 3.71 -3.38 20.45
C PRO A 163 2.37 -3.71 21.13
N PRO A 164 2.13 -3.19 22.35
CA PRO A 164 0.83 -3.31 23.00
C PRO A 164 -0.25 -2.60 22.16
N THR A 165 -1.48 -3.10 22.24
CA THR A 165 -2.67 -2.48 21.63
C THR A 165 -3.74 -2.28 22.70
N PRO A 166 -4.76 -1.43 22.46
CA PRO A 166 -5.88 -1.28 23.39
C PRO A 166 -6.47 -2.64 23.80
N GLY A 167 -6.63 -2.87 25.11
CA GLY A 167 -7.13 -4.14 25.67
C GLY A 167 -6.14 -5.32 25.65
N GLN A 168 -4.97 -5.20 25.04
CA GLN A 168 -3.95 -6.27 24.95
C GLN A 168 -2.53 -5.72 25.25
N PRO A 169 -2.17 -5.52 26.54
CA PRO A 169 -0.88 -4.95 26.93
C PRO A 169 0.30 -5.94 26.80
N GLY A 170 0.04 -7.25 26.88
CA GLY A 170 1.03 -8.30 26.67
C GLY A 170 0.87 -8.93 25.29
N LYS A 171 2.00 -9.26 24.63
CA LYS A 171 2.04 -9.91 23.32
C LYS A 171 3.02 -11.09 23.36
N GLU A 172 2.58 -12.25 22.89
CA GLU A 172 3.40 -13.45 22.79
C GLU A 172 3.99 -13.61 21.37
N PRO A 173 5.14 -14.29 21.21
CA PRO A 173 5.69 -14.65 19.89
C PRO A 173 4.70 -15.46 19.05
N VAL A 174 4.62 -15.15 17.76
CA VAL A 174 3.74 -15.84 16.81
C VAL A 174 4.56 -16.75 15.90
N VAL A 175 3.89 -17.70 15.24
CA VAL A 175 4.51 -18.51 14.18
C VAL A 175 4.71 -17.65 12.94
N LEU A 176 5.96 -17.47 12.50
CA LEU A 176 6.33 -16.63 11.37
C LEU A 176 7.04 -17.44 10.27
N PRO A 177 6.35 -17.75 9.15
CA PRO A 177 7.02 -18.23 7.95
C PRO A 177 7.76 -17.07 7.26
N VAL A 178 9.09 -17.14 7.21
CA VAL A 178 9.99 -16.19 6.57
C VAL A 178 10.61 -16.83 5.33
N ASN A 179 10.12 -16.45 4.17
CA ASN A 179 10.72 -16.82 2.89
C ASN A 179 11.97 -15.98 2.64
N LEU A 180 13.09 -16.59 2.29
CA LEU A 180 14.33 -15.88 2.03
C LEU A 180 15.14 -16.45 0.86
N GLY A 181 16.04 -15.63 0.32
CA GLY A 181 17.16 -16.06 -0.50
C GLY A 181 18.42 -15.25 -0.20
N LEU A 182 19.56 -15.66 -0.76
CA LEU A 182 20.83 -14.94 -0.66
C LEU A 182 21.34 -14.65 -2.08
N LEU A 183 21.82 -13.43 -2.30
CA LEU A 183 22.46 -13.02 -3.54
C LEU A 183 23.91 -12.62 -3.28
N GLY A 184 24.78 -12.78 -4.27
CA GLY A 184 26.09 -12.13 -4.27
C GLY A 184 25.95 -10.63 -4.54
N ALA A 185 27.01 -9.87 -4.25
CA ALA A 185 27.07 -8.44 -4.60
C ALA A 185 26.96 -8.17 -6.11
N ASP A 186 27.21 -9.18 -6.95
CA ASP A 186 27.01 -9.14 -8.40
C ASP A 186 25.58 -9.53 -8.83
N GLY A 187 24.70 -9.79 -7.88
CA GLY A 187 23.31 -10.15 -8.12
C GLY A 187 23.05 -11.62 -8.43
N ARG A 188 24.08 -12.49 -8.47
CA ARG A 188 23.86 -13.93 -8.68
C ARG A 188 23.27 -14.58 -7.44
N GLU A 189 22.29 -15.46 -7.62
CA GLU A 189 21.74 -16.23 -6.50
C GLU A 189 22.79 -17.18 -5.92
N LEU A 190 22.86 -17.22 -4.59
CA LEU A 190 23.76 -18.10 -3.84
C LEU A 190 22.99 -19.33 -3.33
N PRO A 191 23.60 -20.52 -3.30
CA PRO A 191 23.02 -21.70 -2.69
C PRO A 191 22.69 -21.47 -1.20
N LEU A 192 21.59 -22.04 -0.74
CA LEU A 192 21.09 -21.96 0.63
C LEU A 192 21.29 -23.29 1.34
N GLN A 193 22.41 -23.45 2.04
CA GLN A 193 22.68 -24.61 2.90
C GLN A 193 22.73 -24.18 4.35
N ARG A 194 21.84 -24.68 5.20
CA ARG A 194 21.92 -24.41 6.65
C ARG A 194 22.98 -25.30 7.29
N GLU A 195 23.56 -24.80 8.37
CA GLU A 195 24.41 -25.62 9.23
C GLU A 195 23.67 -26.90 9.66
N GLY A 196 24.33 -28.05 9.52
CA GLY A 196 23.76 -29.37 9.82
C GLY A 196 23.08 -30.07 8.63
N GLU A 197 22.92 -29.42 7.48
CA GLU A 197 22.32 -30.03 6.29
C GLU A 197 23.36 -30.52 5.28
N SER A 198 23.07 -31.64 4.63
CA SER A 198 23.91 -32.22 3.56
C SER A 198 23.78 -31.47 2.24
N ASP A 199 22.57 -31.02 1.90
CA ASP A 199 22.23 -30.55 0.57
C ASP A 199 21.96 -29.04 0.58
N ALA A 200 22.52 -28.34 -0.41
CA ALA A 200 22.19 -26.96 -0.68
C ALA A 200 20.92 -26.88 -1.53
N THR A 201 20.05 -25.90 -1.24
CA THR A 201 18.91 -25.57 -2.09
C THR A 201 19.13 -24.26 -2.85
N HIS A 202 18.32 -24.01 -3.87
CA HIS A 202 18.33 -22.77 -4.65
C HIS A 202 16.94 -22.14 -4.63
N GLY A 203 16.84 -20.88 -5.02
CA GLY A 203 15.58 -20.16 -5.01
C GLY A 203 15.20 -19.64 -3.63
N THR A 204 13.94 -19.86 -3.26
CA THR A 204 13.36 -19.39 -2.01
C THR A 204 13.31 -20.50 -0.98
N ARG A 205 13.77 -20.20 0.23
CA ARG A 205 13.71 -21.08 1.39
C ARG A 205 12.82 -20.50 2.47
N THR A 206 11.91 -21.30 3.01
CA THR A 206 11.07 -20.90 4.15
C THR A 206 11.74 -21.29 5.46
N LEU A 207 11.92 -20.31 6.36
CA LEU A 207 12.25 -20.52 7.76
C LEU A 207 11.00 -20.29 8.61
N VAL A 208 10.75 -21.14 9.60
CA VAL A 208 9.59 -20.97 10.50
C VAL A 208 10.10 -20.55 11.87
N LEU A 209 9.94 -19.26 12.17
CA LEU A 209 10.33 -18.70 13.47
C LEU A 209 9.17 -18.84 14.46
N THR A 210 9.46 -19.28 15.66
CA THR A 210 8.50 -19.51 16.75
C THR A 210 8.91 -18.82 18.05
N GLU A 211 10.19 -18.57 18.26
CA GLU A 211 10.70 -17.96 19.47
C GLU A 211 10.82 -16.44 19.35
N ALA A 212 11.02 -15.77 20.49
CA ALA A 212 11.27 -14.33 20.50
C ALA A 212 12.57 -13.96 19.76
N SER A 213 13.58 -14.84 19.80
CA SER A 213 14.85 -14.67 19.10
C SER A 213 15.39 -16.00 18.60
N GLU A 214 15.87 -16.03 17.35
CA GLU A 214 16.45 -17.22 16.71
C GLU A 214 17.62 -16.84 15.81
N GLU A 215 18.58 -17.75 15.63
CA GLU A 215 19.68 -17.57 14.70
C GLU A 215 19.71 -18.70 13.68
N ILE A 216 19.96 -18.36 12.41
CA ILE A 216 20.13 -19.32 11.33
C ILE A 216 21.47 -19.05 10.64
N THR A 217 22.34 -20.05 10.64
CA THR A 217 23.64 -20.01 9.96
C THR A 217 23.57 -20.75 8.62
N PHE A 218 23.95 -20.05 7.56
CA PHE A 218 24.23 -20.62 6.24
C PHE A 218 25.72 -20.90 6.10
N VAL A 219 26.06 -22.05 5.52
CA VAL A 219 27.44 -22.50 5.30
C VAL A 219 27.79 -22.48 3.82
N ASN A 220 29.09 -22.59 3.50
CA ASN A 220 29.60 -22.55 2.12
C ASN A 220 29.27 -21.24 1.40
N VAL A 221 29.32 -20.13 2.13
CA VAL A 221 29.09 -18.77 1.61
C VAL A 221 30.43 -18.09 1.36
N ASP A 222 30.85 -18.01 0.10
CA ASP A 222 32.20 -17.59 -0.32
C ASP A 222 32.48 -16.08 -0.23
N ALA A 223 31.43 -15.28 -0.18
CA ALA A 223 31.50 -13.83 -0.03
C ALA A 223 30.28 -13.35 0.73
N GLU A 224 30.38 -12.17 1.35
CA GLU A 224 29.26 -11.56 2.07
C GLU A 224 28.02 -11.46 1.18
N PRO A 225 26.89 -12.09 1.55
CA PRO A 225 25.71 -12.10 0.73
C PRO A 225 24.84 -10.85 0.97
N VAL A 226 24.01 -10.54 -0.02
CA VAL A 226 22.87 -9.65 0.09
C VAL A 226 21.63 -10.50 0.39
N PRO A 227 21.06 -10.43 1.60
CA PRO A 227 19.90 -11.26 1.93
C PRO A 227 18.63 -10.68 1.33
N SER A 228 17.80 -11.52 0.72
CA SER A 228 16.44 -11.19 0.28
C SER A 228 15.48 -11.78 1.29
N ILE A 229 15.11 -11.01 2.32
CA ILE A 229 14.30 -11.48 3.46
C ILE A 229 12.82 -11.17 3.21
N LEU A 230 11.93 -12.05 3.69
CA LEU A 230 10.48 -11.92 3.61
C LEU A 230 9.95 -11.88 2.16
N ARG A 231 10.55 -12.69 1.26
CA ARG A 231 10.17 -12.82 -0.15
C ARG A 231 8.67 -13.08 -0.31
N GLY A 232 8.05 -12.40 -1.27
CA GLY A 232 6.60 -12.45 -1.48
C GLY A 232 5.77 -11.95 -0.30
N PHE A 233 6.37 -11.22 0.65
CA PHE A 233 5.76 -10.80 1.91
C PHE A 233 5.18 -11.98 2.69
N SER A 234 6.00 -12.99 3.00
CA SER A 234 5.52 -14.29 3.50
C SER A 234 4.79 -14.26 4.85
N ALA A 235 4.89 -13.16 5.60
CA ALA A 235 4.11 -12.89 6.82
C ALA A 235 3.79 -11.38 6.93
N PRO A 236 2.64 -10.99 7.53
CA PRO A 236 2.22 -9.60 7.65
C PRO A 236 2.92 -8.88 8.81
N VAL A 237 4.23 -8.66 8.65
CA VAL A 237 5.10 -8.05 9.66
C VAL A 237 5.84 -6.83 9.13
N ILE A 238 6.31 -5.99 10.04
CA ILE A 238 7.28 -4.92 9.73
C ILE A 238 8.68 -5.53 9.84
N LEU A 239 9.37 -5.69 8.71
CA LEU A 239 10.76 -6.14 8.67
C LEU A 239 11.71 -4.95 8.89
N ASP A 240 12.46 -5.01 9.99
CA ASP A 240 13.56 -4.12 10.31
C ASP A 240 14.90 -4.82 10.01
N PHE A 241 15.57 -4.38 8.95
CA PHE A 241 16.89 -4.84 8.56
C PHE A 241 17.62 -3.65 7.94
N ASP A 242 18.81 -3.36 8.45
CA ASP A 242 19.61 -2.21 8.03
C ASP A 242 20.39 -2.49 6.74
N TYR A 243 19.65 -2.61 5.63
CA TYR A 243 20.27 -2.75 4.31
C TYR A 243 21.15 -1.53 4.01
N SER A 244 22.30 -1.72 3.38
CA SER A 244 22.96 -0.60 2.69
C SER A 244 22.20 -0.24 1.41
N ASP A 245 22.39 0.99 0.91
CA ASP A 245 21.79 1.38 -0.37
C ASP A 245 22.32 0.52 -1.53
N ALA A 246 23.59 0.09 -1.48
CA ALA A 246 24.18 -0.84 -2.45
C ALA A 246 23.49 -2.22 -2.45
N GLN A 247 23.13 -2.73 -1.27
CA GLN A 247 22.35 -3.96 -1.14
C GLN A 247 20.95 -3.78 -1.73
N LEU A 248 20.25 -2.67 -1.43
CA LEU A 248 18.93 -2.40 -2.01
C LEU A 248 18.99 -2.24 -3.53
N LEU A 249 20.01 -1.57 -4.07
CA LEU A 249 20.23 -1.46 -5.52
C LEU A 249 20.48 -2.83 -6.16
N THR A 250 21.26 -3.69 -5.49
CA THR A 250 21.50 -5.08 -5.93
C THR A 250 20.20 -5.88 -5.99
N LEU A 251 19.36 -5.79 -4.94
CA LEU A 251 18.05 -6.47 -4.89
C LEU A 251 17.10 -5.93 -5.96
N LEU A 252 16.98 -4.61 -6.10
CA LEU A 252 16.13 -3.97 -7.12
C LEU A 252 16.50 -4.41 -8.55
N ALA A 253 17.80 -4.54 -8.83
CA ALA A 253 18.29 -4.94 -10.14
C ALA A 253 18.15 -6.45 -10.40
N ASN A 254 18.42 -7.30 -9.40
CA ASN A 254 18.74 -8.71 -9.63
C ASN A 254 17.91 -9.73 -8.84
N ASP A 255 17.12 -9.33 -7.84
CA ASP A 255 16.39 -10.30 -7.03
C ASP A 255 15.41 -11.13 -7.88
N ILE A 256 15.42 -12.44 -7.67
CA ILE A 256 14.52 -13.35 -8.39
C ILE A 256 13.07 -13.22 -7.90
N ASP A 257 12.85 -12.69 -6.68
CA ASP A 257 11.53 -12.38 -6.15
C ASP A 257 11.11 -10.98 -6.60
N PRO A 258 10.13 -10.84 -7.52
CA PRO A 258 9.76 -9.53 -8.04
C PRO A 258 9.15 -8.63 -6.96
N PHE A 259 8.53 -9.21 -5.93
CA PHE A 259 8.05 -8.44 -4.78
C PHE A 259 9.22 -7.76 -4.06
N ASN A 260 10.30 -8.48 -3.75
CA ASN A 260 11.47 -7.88 -3.11
C ASN A 260 12.26 -6.93 -4.02
N ARG A 261 12.24 -7.12 -5.36
CA ARG A 261 12.73 -6.08 -6.29
C ARG A 261 11.98 -4.77 -6.11
N TRP A 262 10.64 -4.83 -6.09
CA TRP A 262 9.78 -3.66 -5.85
C TRP A 262 10.04 -3.06 -4.45
N GLU A 263 10.08 -3.90 -3.42
CA GLU A 263 10.32 -3.49 -2.03
C GLU A 263 11.63 -2.72 -1.88
N ALA A 264 12.70 -3.17 -2.54
CA ALA A 264 13.99 -2.52 -2.48
C ALA A 264 13.93 -1.09 -3.06
N GLY A 265 13.22 -0.90 -4.18
CA GLY A 265 12.94 0.42 -4.74
C GLY A 265 12.12 1.31 -3.79
N GLN A 266 11.12 0.75 -3.12
CA GLN A 266 10.31 1.48 -2.13
C GLN A 266 11.13 1.90 -0.91
N ARG A 267 12.01 1.04 -0.40
CA ARG A 267 12.91 1.34 0.72
C ARG A 267 13.88 2.47 0.39
N LEU A 268 14.49 2.44 -0.80
CA LEU A 268 15.35 3.53 -1.29
C LEU A 268 14.57 4.86 -1.37
N ALA A 269 13.39 4.85 -1.99
CA ALA A 269 12.56 6.04 -2.11
C ALA A 269 12.09 6.58 -0.75
N MET A 270 11.76 5.69 0.19
CA MET A 270 11.35 6.06 1.55
C MET A 270 12.50 6.69 2.33
N ARG A 271 13.72 6.12 2.25
CA ARG A 271 14.92 6.69 2.87
C ARG A 271 15.22 8.09 2.34
N ALA A 272 15.16 8.26 1.02
CA ALA A 272 15.29 9.56 0.35
C ALA A 272 14.24 10.57 0.85
N ALA A 273 12.97 10.16 0.96
CA ALA A 273 11.89 11.00 1.45
C ALA A 273 12.11 11.41 2.92
N ILE A 274 12.37 10.46 3.83
CA ILE A 274 12.58 10.72 5.26
C ILE A 274 13.78 11.65 5.48
N LYS A 275 14.91 11.37 4.82
CA LYS A 275 16.11 12.21 4.89
C LYS A 275 15.81 13.64 4.41
N SER A 276 15.08 13.77 3.30
CA SER A 276 14.69 15.08 2.76
C SER A 276 13.75 15.82 3.72
N ILE A 277 12.77 15.14 4.30
CA ILE A 277 11.82 15.72 5.26
C ILE A 277 12.56 16.26 6.49
N ALA A 278 13.52 15.51 7.03
CA ALA A 278 14.31 15.89 8.19
C ALA A 278 15.30 17.05 7.93
N THR A 279 15.68 17.28 6.67
CA THR A 279 16.60 18.37 6.31
C THR A 279 15.86 19.72 6.28
N PRO A 280 16.36 20.78 6.96
CA PRO A 280 15.70 22.09 6.99
C PRO A 280 15.53 22.72 5.60
N ALA A 281 14.40 23.42 5.39
CA ALA A 281 14.10 24.17 4.17
C ALA A 281 15.08 25.36 4.02
N GLY A 282 16.22 25.11 3.35
CA GLY A 282 17.34 26.05 3.22
C GLY A 282 18.70 25.35 3.21
N GLY A 283 18.77 24.10 3.66
CA GLY A 283 19.95 23.24 3.58
C GLY A 283 20.13 22.64 2.19
N THR A 284 20.68 23.42 1.26
CA THR A 284 21.03 23.06 -0.13
C THR A 284 19.87 22.61 -1.02
N GLY A 285 19.82 23.08 -2.26
CA GLY A 285 18.92 22.58 -3.31
C GLY A 285 19.28 21.15 -3.76
N ALA A 286 19.67 20.28 -2.83
CA ALA A 286 20.02 18.90 -3.08
C ALA A 286 18.79 18.15 -3.60
N ALA A 287 19.01 17.36 -4.64
CA ALA A 287 17.98 16.46 -5.15
C ALA A 287 17.53 15.50 -4.04
N ALA A 288 16.23 15.24 -3.95
CA ALA A 288 15.67 14.33 -2.95
C ALA A 288 16.03 12.89 -3.33
N LEU A 289 15.98 12.58 -4.63
CA LEU A 289 16.44 11.33 -5.22
C LEU A 289 17.89 11.49 -5.70
N ASN A 290 18.77 10.54 -5.38
CA ASN A 290 20.15 10.52 -5.87
C ASN A 290 20.26 9.89 -7.27
N ASP A 291 21.42 10.07 -7.91
CA ASP A 291 21.69 9.60 -9.26
C ASP A 291 21.60 8.08 -9.37
N GLU A 292 22.05 7.33 -8.36
CA GLU A 292 21.97 5.86 -8.36
C GLU A 292 20.52 5.37 -8.36
N TYR A 293 19.62 6.01 -7.61
CA TYR A 293 18.19 5.67 -7.65
C TYR A 293 17.59 5.98 -9.02
N LEU A 294 17.91 7.14 -9.61
CA LEU A 294 17.41 7.53 -10.93
C LEU A 294 17.89 6.57 -12.02
N GLU A 295 19.16 6.15 -11.99
CA GLU A 295 19.69 5.15 -12.91
C GLU A 295 19.03 3.78 -12.71
N ALA A 296 18.75 3.37 -11.47
CA ALA A 296 18.04 2.13 -11.21
C ALA A 296 16.60 2.16 -11.77
N MET A 297 15.87 3.27 -11.59
CA MET A 297 14.53 3.46 -12.18
C MET A 297 14.57 3.48 -13.71
N ARG A 298 15.62 4.08 -14.30
CA ARG A 298 15.87 4.04 -15.75
C ARG A 298 16.10 2.61 -16.24
N GLY A 299 16.88 1.82 -15.51
CA GLY A 299 17.10 0.41 -15.77
C GLY A 299 15.79 -0.39 -15.80
N VAL A 300 14.89 -0.14 -14.83
CA VAL A 300 13.56 -0.77 -14.78
C VAL A 300 12.71 -0.41 -16.00
N LEU A 301 12.65 0.88 -16.40
CA LEU A 301 11.90 1.30 -17.59
C LEU A 301 12.41 0.61 -18.86
N ARG A 302 13.74 0.52 -19.00
CA ARG A 302 14.42 -0.02 -20.18
C ARG A 302 14.49 -1.55 -20.24
N ASP A 303 14.25 -2.26 -19.14
CA ASP A 303 14.34 -3.73 -19.12
C ASP A 303 13.21 -4.38 -19.96
N PRO A 304 13.50 -5.04 -21.08
CA PRO A 304 12.46 -5.63 -21.93
C PRO A 304 11.82 -6.89 -21.34
N LYS A 305 12.40 -7.46 -20.26
CA LYS A 305 11.90 -8.69 -19.62
C LYS A 305 10.86 -8.43 -18.53
N LEU A 306 10.73 -7.18 -18.09
CA LEU A 306 9.77 -6.81 -17.06
C LEU A 306 8.40 -6.49 -17.67
N ASP A 307 7.35 -7.02 -17.05
CA ASP A 307 5.97 -6.69 -17.39
C ASP A 307 5.67 -5.20 -17.19
N ALA A 308 4.81 -4.63 -18.03
CA ALA A 308 4.51 -3.20 -18.02
C ALA A 308 3.82 -2.74 -16.73
N ALA A 309 2.91 -3.54 -16.17
CA ALA A 309 2.28 -3.23 -14.88
C ALA A 309 3.29 -3.34 -13.73
N PHE A 310 4.21 -4.30 -13.80
CA PHE A 310 5.29 -4.40 -12.82
C PHE A 310 6.20 -3.15 -12.84
N LYS A 311 6.61 -2.68 -14.02
CA LYS A 311 7.37 -1.43 -14.16
C LYS A 311 6.63 -0.25 -13.53
N GLU A 312 5.36 -0.09 -13.85
CA GLU A 312 4.51 0.97 -13.29
C GLU A 312 4.53 0.95 -11.75
N LEU A 313 4.38 -0.22 -11.13
CA LEU A 313 4.39 -0.33 -9.67
C LEU A 313 5.76 -0.04 -9.05
N VAL A 314 6.87 -0.44 -9.70
CA VAL A 314 8.24 -0.15 -9.22
C VAL A 314 8.53 1.34 -9.26
N LEU A 315 8.10 2.05 -10.32
CA LEU A 315 8.29 3.49 -10.46
C LEU A 315 7.27 4.34 -9.67
N THR A 316 6.24 3.72 -9.09
CA THR A 316 5.31 4.40 -8.18
C THR A 316 6.00 4.77 -6.88
N LEU A 317 6.20 6.06 -6.65
CA LEU A 317 6.73 6.58 -5.38
C LEU A 317 5.78 6.29 -4.20
N PRO A 318 6.32 6.11 -2.98
CA PRO A 318 5.55 6.05 -1.75
C PRO A 318 4.46 7.14 -1.66
N SER A 319 3.26 6.79 -1.19
CA SER A 319 2.19 7.76 -0.98
C SER A 319 2.49 8.68 0.21
N GLU A 320 1.88 9.87 0.26
CA GLU A 320 2.02 10.80 1.39
C GLU A 320 1.59 10.14 2.71
N THR A 321 0.48 9.39 2.68
CA THR A 321 0.00 8.61 3.83
C THR A 321 1.04 7.59 4.27
N TYR A 322 1.68 6.87 3.35
CA TYR A 322 2.68 5.87 3.72
C TYR A 322 3.93 6.52 4.32
N ILE A 323 4.41 7.62 3.74
CA ILE A 323 5.53 8.40 4.27
C ILE A 323 5.20 8.90 5.69
N ALA A 324 4.01 9.47 5.88
CA ALA A 324 3.57 9.95 7.19
C ALA A 324 3.55 8.85 8.26
N GLU A 325 3.19 7.62 7.91
CA GLU A 325 3.22 6.50 8.86
C GLU A 325 4.64 6.11 9.29
N GLN A 326 5.66 6.42 8.49
CA GLN A 326 7.08 6.20 8.85
C GLN A 326 7.68 7.31 9.73
N LEU A 327 6.92 8.38 10.01
CA LEU A 327 7.38 9.49 10.84
C LEU A 327 6.75 9.43 12.24
N ASP A 328 7.54 9.84 13.24
CA ASP A 328 7.06 10.03 14.61
C ASP A 328 6.19 11.29 14.74
N VAL A 329 6.61 12.37 14.08
CA VAL A 329 5.88 13.64 13.99
C VAL A 329 5.73 14.03 12.52
N VAL A 330 4.48 14.24 12.10
CA VAL A 330 4.08 14.43 10.71
C VAL A 330 3.76 15.90 10.48
N ASP A 331 4.60 16.60 9.71
CA ASP A 331 4.22 17.84 9.04
C ASP A 331 3.67 17.50 7.64
N PRO A 332 2.34 17.53 7.41
CA PRO A 332 1.75 17.12 6.14
C PRO A 332 2.20 17.99 4.97
N GLN A 333 2.45 19.28 5.19
CA GLN A 333 2.91 20.19 4.15
C GLN A 333 4.36 19.91 3.74
N ARG A 334 5.21 19.54 4.72
CA ARG A 334 6.58 19.10 4.44
C ARG A 334 6.59 17.79 3.65
N VAL A 335 5.77 16.80 4.05
CA VAL A 335 5.62 15.53 3.34
C VAL A 335 5.17 15.77 1.89
N HIS A 336 4.12 16.57 1.70
CA HIS A 336 3.60 16.93 0.38
C HIS A 336 4.67 17.59 -0.50
N THR A 337 5.39 18.58 0.03
CA THR A 337 6.45 19.30 -0.68
C THR A 337 7.57 18.37 -1.14
N VAL A 338 8.06 17.51 -0.24
CA VAL A 338 9.15 16.57 -0.56
C VAL A 338 8.70 15.56 -1.61
N ARG A 339 7.49 15.00 -1.47
CA ARG A 339 6.98 14.02 -2.42
C ARG A 339 6.78 14.61 -3.81
N GLU A 340 6.25 15.82 -3.92
CA GLU A 340 6.12 16.51 -5.20
C GLU A 340 7.47 16.87 -5.81
N ALA A 341 8.48 17.21 -5.00
CA ALA A 341 9.85 17.41 -5.48
C ALA A 341 10.48 16.13 -6.04
N MET A 342 10.33 14.98 -5.35
CA MET A 342 10.78 13.68 -5.86
C MET A 342 10.10 13.32 -7.19
N ARG A 343 8.79 13.56 -7.28
CA ARG A 343 8.01 13.31 -8.50
C ARG A 343 8.45 14.17 -9.67
N ALA A 344 8.78 15.44 -9.42
CA ALA A 344 9.30 16.35 -10.42
C ALA A 344 10.70 15.93 -10.90
N GLN A 345 11.59 15.54 -9.98
CA GLN A 345 12.92 15.00 -10.30
C GLN A 345 12.84 13.74 -11.16
N LEU A 346 11.97 12.79 -10.81
CA LEU A 346 11.77 11.58 -11.60
C LEU A 346 11.21 11.89 -13.00
N ALA A 347 10.31 12.88 -13.09
CA ALA A 347 9.75 13.32 -14.36
C ALA A 347 10.81 13.96 -15.28
N THR A 348 11.67 14.83 -14.75
CA THR A 348 12.67 15.57 -15.55
C THR A 348 13.90 14.73 -15.86
N ALA A 349 14.45 14.00 -14.88
CA ALA A 349 15.66 13.20 -15.07
C ALA A 349 15.45 12.01 -16.02
N LEU A 350 14.23 11.48 -16.09
CA LEU A 350 13.87 10.35 -16.96
C LEU A 350 13.02 10.79 -18.16
N PHE A 351 13.02 12.09 -18.54
CA PHE A 351 12.14 12.62 -19.57
C PHE A 351 12.18 11.80 -20.87
N ALA A 352 13.36 11.57 -21.45
CA ALA A 352 13.51 10.80 -22.68
C ALA A 352 13.07 9.33 -22.52
N ASP A 353 13.27 8.75 -21.33
CA ASP A 353 12.83 7.39 -21.01
C ASP A 353 11.29 7.31 -20.95
N TRP A 354 10.63 8.35 -20.42
CA TRP A 354 9.18 8.46 -20.42
C TRP A 354 8.61 8.62 -21.83
N GLU A 355 9.26 9.41 -22.70
CA GLU A 355 8.87 9.53 -24.11
C GLU A 355 8.91 8.16 -24.79
N GLN A 356 10.05 7.45 -24.67
CA GLN A 356 10.20 6.12 -25.25
C GLN A 356 9.18 5.12 -24.67
N THR A 357 8.93 5.19 -23.36
CA THR A 357 7.96 4.33 -22.67
C THR A 357 6.55 4.57 -23.18
N TYR A 358 6.15 5.83 -23.38
CA TYR A 358 4.86 6.17 -23.97
C TYR A 358 4.74 5.59 -25.38
N GLU A 359 5.71 5.88 -26.26
CA GLU A 359 5.68 5.44 -27.65
C GLU A 359 5.59 3.90 -27.76
N ALA A 360 6.29 3.16 -26.90
CA ALA A 360 6.24 1.69 -26.88
C ALA A 360 4.90 1.09 -26.37
N ASN A 361 4.13 1.83 -25.57
CA ASN A 361 2.98 1.28 -24.82
C ASN A 361 1.63 1.91 -25.17
N HIS A 362 1.60 3.09 -25.80
CA HIS A 362 0.35 3.83 -26.05
C HIS A 362 -0.58 3.18 -27.08
N ASP A 363 -0.05 2.43 -28.04
CA ASP A 363 -0.84 1.69 -29.02
C ASP A 363 -1.07 0.24 -28.58
N THR A 364 -2.30 -0.04 -28.16
CA THR A 364 -2.77 -1.38 -27.77
C THR A 364 -3.77 -1.96 -28.77
N GLY A 365 -3.93 -1.31 -29.94
CA GLY A 365 -4.94 -1.72 -30.93
C GLY A 365 -6.37 -1.59 -30.41
N ALA A 366 -7.23 -2.54 -30.77
CA ALA A 366 -8.60 -2.60 -30.25
C ALA A 366 -8.60 -2.93 -28.75
N TYR A 367 -9.49 -2.27 -27.99
CA TYR A 367 -9.57 -2.46 -26.56
C TYR A 367 -9.82 -3.92 -26.19
N THR A 368 -8.92 -4.47 -25.36
CA THR A 368 -9.05 -5.80 -24.75
C THR A 368 -8.79 -5.68 -23.24
N PRO A 369 -9.63 -6.30 -22.39
CA PRO A 369 -9.50 -6.28 -20.93
C PRO A 369 -8.59 -7.40 -20.41
N ASP A 370 -7.48 -7.69 -21.09
CA ASP A 370 -6.49 -8.67 -20.64
C ASP A 370 -5.38 -8.03 -19.78
N PRO A 371 -4.65 -8.81 -18.95
CA PRO A 371 -3.59 -8.29 -18.08
C PRO A 371 -2.48 -7.55 -18.83
N LEU A 372 -2.02 -8.10 -19.97
CA LEU A 372 -0.91 -7.54 -20.74
C LEU A 372 -1.25 -6.14 -21.27
N ASN A 373 -2.37 -5.99 -21.97
CA ASN A 373 -2.78 -4.69 -22.48
C ASN A 373 -3.17 -3.72 -21.36
N SER A 374 -3.66 -4.22 -20.22
CA SER A 374 -3.93 -3.39 -19.04
C SER A 374 -2.66 -2.79 -18.45
N GLY A 375 -1.59 -3.59 -18.34
CA GLY A 375 -0.27 -3.10 -17.90
C GLY A 375 0.32 -2.07 -18.85
N ARG A 376 0.23 -2.29 -20.17
CA ARG A 376 0.70 -1.31 -21.18
C ARG A 376 -0.04 0.02 -21.07
N ARG A 377 -1.37 0.01 -20.91
CA ARG A 377 -2.17 1.23 -20.71
C ARG A 377 -1.82 1.95 -19.40
N ALA A 378 -1.59 1.20 -18.32
CA ALA A 378 -1.18 1.76 -17.03
C ALA A 378 0.18 2.48 -17.16
N LEU A 379 1.18 1.82 -17.73
CA LEU A 379 2.51 2.38 -17.92
C LEU A 379 2.52 3.58 -18.90
N ALA A 380 1.74 3.52 -19.99
CA ALA A 380 1.56 4.66 -20.89
C ALA A 380 0.89 5.86 -20.19
N GLY A 381 -0.07 5.60 -19.30
CA GLY A 381 -0.70 6.63 -18.47
C GLY A 381 0.27 7.29 -17.50
N MET A 382 1.12 6.49 -16.84
CA MET A 382 2.20 6.98 -15.98
C MET A 382 3.22 7.82 -16.77
N ALA A 383 3.61 7.37 -17.97
CA ALA A 383 4.50 8.15 -18.83
C ALA A 383 3.89 9.51 -19.20
N LEU A 384 2.63 9.58 -19.63
CA LEU A 384 1.93 10.85 -19.89
C LEU A 384 1.89 11.75 -18.67
N MET A 385 1.65 11.17 -17.49
CA MET A 385 1.66 11.90 -16.23
C MET A 385 3.01 12.58 -15.99
N HIS A 386 4.12 11.83 -16.06
CA HIS A 386 5.46 12.37 -15.86
C HIS A 386 5.85 13.39 -16.94
N LEU A 387 5.52 13.15 -18.21
CA LEU A 387 5.76 14.10 -19.29
C LEU A 387 5.03 15.43 -19.08
N CYS A 388 3.78 15.41 -18.62
CA CYS A 388 3.04 16.62 -18.25
C CYS A 388 3.64 17.34 -17.03
N ILE A 389 4.24 16.62 -16.07
CA ILE A 389 4.91 17.22 -14.91
C ILE A 389 6.21 17.90 -15.35
N ALA A 390 7.03 17.24 -16.17
CA ALA A 390 8.26 17.80 -16.71
C ALA A 390 7.99 19.04 -17.59
N ALA A 391 6.91 19.01 -18.36
CA ALA A 391 6.43 20.15 -19.15
C ALA A 391 6.15 21.41 -18.30
N ARG A 392 5.71 21.25 -17.05
CA ARG A 392 5.50 22.38 -16.13
C ARG A 392 6.79 23.14 -15.81
N GLU A 393 7.90 22.42 -15.68
CA GLU A 393 9.20 23.02 -15.33
C GLU A 393 9.92 23.58 -16.55
N SER A 394 9.81 22.91 -17.69
CA SER A 394 10.43 23.34 -18.95
C SER A 394 9.62 24.39 -19.71
N GLY A 395 8.32 24.53 -19.43
CA GLY A 395 7.40 25.34 -20.23
C GLY A 395 7.01 24.70 -21.57
N ASP A 396 7.34 23.42 -21.79
CA ASP A 396 6.96 22.71 -23.02
C ASP A 396 5.43 22.59 -23.15
N ALA A 397 4.91 22.95 -24.32
CA ALA A 397 3.49 22.83 -24.64
C ALA A 397 3.16 21.55 -25.44
N VAL A 398 4.18 20.84 -25.97
CA VAL A 398 3.99 19.70 -26.86
C VAL A 398 3.33 18.54 -26.13
N TRP A 399 3.92 18.08 -25.02
CA TRP A 399 3.39 16.93 -24.28
C TRP A 399 2.01 17.16 -23.67
N PRO A 400 1.72 18.30 -23.00
CA PRO A 400 0.35 18.61 -22.59
C PRO A 400 -0.65 18.66 -23.76
N GLY A 401 -0.23 19.16 -24.92
CA GLY A 401 -1.02 19.15 -26.15
C GLY A 401 -1.31 17.73 -26.66
N LYS A 402 -0.28 16.87 -26.75
CA LYS A 402 -0.42 15.44 -27.07
C LYS A 402 -1.33 14.71 -26.09
N THR A 403 -1.22 15.00 -24.79
CA THR A 403 -2.09 14.43 -23.75
C THR A 403 -3.54 14.83 -23.96
N LEU A 404 -3.83 16.10 -24.24
CA LEU A 404 -5.19 16.54 -24.56
C LEU A 404 -5.71 15.86 -25.84
N GLN A 405 -4.86 15.66 -26.84
CA GLN A 405 -5.24 14.94 -28.05
C GLN A 405 -5.56 13.46 -27.75
N ARG A 406 -4.72 12.78 -26.97
CA ARG A 406 -4.97 11.42 -26.51
C ARG A 406 -6.28 11.31 -25.72
N PHE A 407 -6.59 12.28 -24.86
CA PHE A 407 -7.87 12.35 -24.16
C PHE A 407 -9.07 12.38 -25.13
N LYS A 408 -8.97 13.17 -26.22
CA LYS A 408 -10.04 13.29 -27.22
C LYS A 408 -10.21 12.01 -28.03
N ASP A 409 -9.11 11.37 -28.39
CA ASP A 409 -9.08 10.26 -29.34
C ASP A 409 -9.21 8.88 -28.67
N ALA A 410 -8.94 8.78 -27.36
CA ALA A 410 -8.96 7.52 -26.64
C ALA A 410 -10.31 6.78 -26.81
N GLY A 411 -10.24 5.56 -27.32
CA GLY A 411 -11.39 4.68 -27.56
C GLY A 411 -11.89 3.91 -26.33
N ASN A 412 -11.21 4.03 -25.18
CA ASN A 412 -11.57 3.37 -23.93
C ASN A 412 -11.44 4.34 -22.74
N MET A 413 -12.09 4.00 -21.62
CA MET A 413 -12.11 4.84 -20.42
C MET A 413 -10.73 4.93 -19.74
N THR A 414 -9.93 3.87 -19.75
CA THR A 414 -8.60 3.86 -19.10
C THR A 414 -7.67 4.89 -19.70
N ASP A 415 -7.48 4.88 -21.02
CA ASP A 415 -6.58 5.82 -21.70
C ASP A 415 -7.10 7.26 -21.60
N ARG A 416 -8.41 7.43 -21.75
CA ARG A 416 -9.06 8.75 -21.63
C ARG A 416 -8.85 9.31 -20.22
N PHE A 417 -9.10 8.51 -19.20
CA PHE A 417 -8.98 8.94 -17.82
C PHE A 417 -7.52 9.13 -17.40
N ASN A 418 -6.59 8.32 -17.90
CA ASN A 418 -5.15 8.53 -17.71
C ASN A 418 -4.70 9.89 -18.26
N ALA A 419 -5.12 10.22 -19.50
CA ALA A 419 -4.80 11.52 -20.10
C ALA A 419 -5.43 12.70 -19.36
N LEU A 420 -6.70 12.57 -18.94
CA LEU A 420 -7.36 13.57 -18.10
C LEU A 420 -6.61 13.77 -16.77
N SER A 421 -6.23 12.67 -16.13
CA SER A 421 -5.52 12.68 -14.85
C SER A 421 -4.15 13.34 -14.98
N ALA A 422 -3.41 13.07 -16.07
CA ALA A 422 -2.13 13.71 -16.35
C ALA A 422 -2.24 15.25 -16.43
N LEU A 423 -3.28 15.78 -17.06
CA LEU A 423 -3.52 17.23 -17.14
C LEU A 423 -3.91 17.82 -15.78
N VAL A 424 -4.82 17.16 -15.04
CA VAL A 424 -5.27 17.65 -13.72
C VAL A 424 -4.12 17.61 -12.72
N SER A 425 -3.41 16.49 -12.63
CA SER A 425 -2.35 16.29 -11.66
C SER A 425 -1.09 17.10 -11.95
N SER A 426 -0.82 17.50 -13.19
CA SER A 426 0.25 18.48 -13.50
C SER A 426 -0.17 19.93 -13.24
N GLY A 427 -1.48 20.19 -13.10
CA GLY A 427 -2.02 21.53 -12.94
C GLY A 427 -2.04 22.33 -14.24
N HIS A 428 -2.00 21.67 -15.40
CA HIS A 428 -1.93 22.34 -16.70
C HIS A 428 -3.27 23.03 -17.05
N PRO A 429 -3.27 24.23 -17.67
CA PRO A 429 -4.51 24.94 -18.02
C PRO A 429 -5.50 24.15 -18.90
N LEU A 430 -4.99 23.24 -19.75
CA LEU A 430 -5.83 22.36 -20.57
C LEU A 430 -6.70 21.38 -19.76
N ALA A 431 -6.42 21.19 -18.47
CA ALA A 431 -7.23 20.36 -17.59
C ALA A 431 -8.69 20.85 -17.54
N GLN A 432 -8.93 22.17 -17.51
CA GLN A 432 -10.29 22.71 -17.44
C GLN A 432 -11.11 22.37 -18.70
N GLN A 433 -10.49 22.47 -19.87
CA GLN A 433 -11.11 22.06 -21.13
C GLN A 433 -11.43 20.55 -21.13
N ALA A 434 -10.50 19.73 -20.67
CA ALA A 434 -10.68 18.28 -20.61
C ALA A 434 -11.76 17.86 -19.59
N LEU A 435 -11.80 18.48 -18.40
CA LEU A 435 -12.81 18.24 -17.37
C LEU A 435 -14.21 18.58 -17.84
N ALA A 436 -14.39 19.76 -18.47
CA ALA A 436 -15.68 20.17 -19.02
C ALA A 436 -16.17 19.21 -20.11
N ARG A 437 -15.26 18.79 -21.00
CA ARG A 437 -15.59 17.82 -22.06
C ARG A 437 -15.89 16.43 -21.49
N PHE A 438 -15.15 15.97 -20.48
CA PHE A 438 -15.39 14.68 -19.85
C PHE A 438 -16.78 14.64 -19.20
N HIS A 439 -17.13 15.68 -18.44
CA HIS A 439 -18.46 15.82 -17.86
C HIS A 439 -19.54 15.80 -18.96
N ALA A 440 -19.42 16.62 -20.01
CA ALA A 440 -20.40 16.66 -21.10
C ALA A 440 -20.60 15.31 -21.79
N LEU A 441 -19.56 14.48 -21.91
CA LEU A 441 -19.61 13.16 -22.52
C LEU A 441 -20.28 12.10 -21.62
N PHE A 442 -20.20 12.26 -20.30
CA PHE A 442 -20.54 11.20 -19.33
C PHE A 442 -21.49 11.65 -18.22
N LYS A 443 -22.14 12.81 -18.36
CA LYS A 443 -23.05 13.37 -17.35
C LYS A 443 -24.19 12.42 -16.94
N ASP A 444 -24.61 11.56 -17.86
CA ASP A 444 -25.69 10.61 -17.62
C ASP A 444 -25.19 9.27 -17.03
N GLU A 445 -23.87 9.10 -16.91
CA GLU A 445 -23.21 7.90 -16.37
C GLU A 445 -22.76 8.12 -14.93
N ALA A 446 -23.61 7.77 -13.96
CA ALA A 446 -23.39 8.09 -12.55
C ALA A 446 -21.99 7.67 -12.05
N LEU A 447 -21.57 6.42 -12.27
CA LEU A 447 -20.26 5.93 -11.78
C LEU A 447 -19.07 6.61 -12.44
N VAL A 448 -19.22 7.08 -13.69
CA VAL A 448 -18.17 7.84 -14.39
C VAL A 448 -18.04 9.24 -13.79
N LEU A 449 -19.15 9.85 -13.40
CA LEU A 449 -19.14 11.11 -12.66
C LEU A 449 -18.49 11.00 -11.28
N ASP A 450 -18.58 9.85 -10.56
CA ASP A 450 -17.78 9.65 -9.33
C ASP A 450 -16.29 9.84 -9.62
N LYS A 451 -15.77 9.23 -10.70
CA LYS A 451 -14.36 9.37 -11.08
C LYS A 451 -13.98 10.82 -11.38
N TRP A 452 -14.88 11.55 -12.05
CA TRP A 452 -14.69 12.96 -12.38
C TRP A 452 -14.65 13.86 -11.13
N PHE A 453 -15.53 13.61 -10.16
CA PHE A 453 -15.52 14.28 -8.85
C PHE A 453 -14.24 13.95 -8.07
N SER A 454 -13.90 12.67 -7.95
CA SER A 454 -12.71 12.20 -7.22
C SER A 454 -11.42 12.75 -7.77
N LEU A 455 -11.27 12.83 -9.09
CA LEU A 455 -10.06 13.36 -9.70
C LEU A 455 -9.82 14.83 -9.34
N GLN A 456 -10.89 15.63 -9.25
CA GLN A 456 -10.79 17.04 -8.88
C GLN A 456 -10.57 17.23 -7.38
N ALA A 457 -11.30 16.50 -6.54
CA ALA A 457 -11.16 16.57 -5.08
C ALA A 457 -9.82 16.02 -4.57
N GLY A 458 -9.26 15.02 -5.27
CA GLY A 458 -7.96 14.42 -5.00
C GLY A 458 -6.80 15.06 -5.77
N ALA A 459 -7.00 16.19 -6.45
CA ALA A 459 -5.95 16.83 -7.23
C ALA A 459 -4.81 17.33 -6.33
N THR A 460 -3.57 17.28 -6.82
CA THR A 460 -2.39 17.84 -6.14
C THR A 460 -2.65 19.31 -5.76
N ASP A 461 -2.60 19.60 -4.45
CA ASP A 461 -2.81 20.96 -3.95
C ASP A 461 -1.68 21.90 -4.37
N ARG A 462 -2.06 23.11 -4.74
CA ARG A 462 -1.12 24.16 -5.11
C ARG A 462 -1.60 25.48 -4.53
N GLY A 463 -0.98 25.87 -3.41
CA GLY A 463 -1.36 27.10 -2.71
C GLY A 463 -2.77 27.06 -2.15
N GLY A 464 -3.27 25.88 -1.77
CA GLY A 464 -4.56 25.72 -1.12
C GLY A 464 -5.77 25.82 -2.04
N ASN A 465 -5.60 25.60 -3.35
CA ASN A 465 -6.62 25.78 -4.38
C ASN A 465 -7.68 24.65 -4.42
N VAL A 466 -7.42 23.49 -3.81
CA VAL A 466 -8.32 22.33 -3.90
C VAL A 466 -9.58 22.50 -3.05
N LEU A 467 -9.49 23.02 -1.82
CA LEU A 467 -10.66 23.20 -0.95
C LEU A 467 -11.74 24.13 -1.58
N PRO A 468 -11.37 25.29 -2.17
CA PRO A 468 -12.32 26.08 -2.95
C PRO A 468 -13.00 25.30 -4.08
N ALA A 469 -12.25 24.48 -4.83
CA ALA A 469 -12.80 23.65 -5.90
C ALA A 469 -13.77 22.59 -5.34
N VAL A 470 -13.42 21.92 -4.24
CA VAL A 470 -14.28 20.97 -3.53
C VAL A 470 -15.60 21.62 -3.10
N ARG A 471 -15.55 22.83 -2.52
CA ARG A 471 -16.76 23.58 -2.14
C ARG A 471 -17.63 23.92 -3.35
N GLN A 472 -17.05 24.13 -4.53
CA GLN A 472 -17.80 24.32 -5.76
C GLN A 472 -18.41 23.01 -6.28
N LEU A 473 -17.71 21.88 -6.17
CA LEU A 473 -18.23 20.56 -6.54
C LEU A 473 -19.45 20.16 -5.70
N LEU A 474 -19.49 20.52 -4.41
CA LEU A 474 -20.67 20.31 -3.56
C LEU A 474 -21.92 21.08 -4.02
N LYS A 475 -21.76 22.11 -4.84
CA LYS A 475 -22.85 22.89 -5.45
C LYS A 475 -23.19 22.44 -6.87
N HIS A 476 -22.49 21.46 -7.40
CA HIS A 476 -22.71 20.96 -8.74
C HIS A 476 -24.09 20.29 -8.85
N PRO A 477 -24.87 20.49 -9.94
CA PRO A 477 -26.21 19.91 -10.08
C PRO A 477 -26.22 18.38 -9.97
N ASP A 478 -25.15 17.72 -10.42
CA ASP A 478 -25.01 16.26 -10.34
C ASP A 478 -24.43 15.75 -9.01
N PHE A 479 -24.23 16.63 -8.03
CA PHE A 479 -23.81 16.26 -6.68
C PHE A 479 -25.02 16.18 -5.75
N SER A 480 -25.10 15.10 -4.97
CA SER A 480 -26.07 14.96 -3.89
C SER A 480 -25.46 14.23 -2.72
N LEU A 481 -25.49 14.85 -1.54
CA LEU A 481 -24.96 14.26 -0.31
C LEU A 481 -25.73 13.00 0.13
N LYS A 482 -27.00 12.87 -0.29
CA LYS A 482 -27.83 11.68 -0.02
C LYS A 482 -27.35 10.44 -0.77
N ASN A 483 -26.51 10.59 -1.80
CA ASN A 483 -25.88 9.47 -2.49
C ASN A 483 -24.52 9.17 -1.84
N PRO A 484 -24.34 7.99 -1.20
CA PRO A 484 -23.08 7.65 -0.54
C PRO A 484 -21.87 7.65 -1.47
N ASN A 485 -22.04 7.29 -2.75
CA ASN A 485 -20.95 7.32 -3.72
C ASN A 485 -20.53 8.75 -4.05
N ARG A 486 -21.48 9.68 -4.22
CA ARG A 486 -21.17 11.10 -4.38
C ARG A 486 -20.45 11.67 -3.17
N ALA A 487 -20.94 11.38 -1.96
CA ALA A 487 -20.27 11.78 -0.73
C ALA A 487 -18.81 11.29 -0.69
N ARG A 488 -18.57 10.02 -1.02
CA ARG A 488 -17.20 9.46 -1.14
C ARG A 488 -16.38 10.16 -2.21
N SER A 489 -16.95 10.36 -3.39
CA SER A 489 -16.23 10.91 -4.54
C SER A 489 -15.71 12.33 -4.34
N VAL A 490 -16.36 13.15 -3.50
CA VAL A 490 -15.93 14.52 -3.23
C VAL A 490 -15.31 14.64 -1.85
N ILE A 491 -16.05 14.26 -0.80
CA ILE A 491 -15.66 14.53 0.59
C ILE A 491 -14.54 13.60 1.04
N PHE A 492 -14.65 12.29 0.77
CA PHE A 492 -13.60 11.34 1.18
C PHE A 492 -12.33 11.53 0.34
N SER A 493 -12.48 11.77 -0.97
CA SER A 493 -11.33 12.09 -1.83
C SER A 493 -10.53 13.30 -1.32
N TYR A 494 -11.21 14.32 -0.78
CA TYR A 494 -10.53 15.45 -0.14
C TYR A 494 -9.95 15.10 1.25
N CYS A 495 -10.78 14.61 2.17
CA CYS A 495 -10.40 14.43 3.58
C CYS A 495 -9.42 13.27 3.83
N SER A 496 -9.48 12.20 3.02
CA SER A 496 -8.73 10.96 3.28
C SER A 496 -7.68 10.67 2.22
N ALA A 497 -7.88 11.10 0.98
CA ALA A 497 -6.97 10.80 -0.13
C ALA A 497 -6.06 11.98 -0.53
N ASN A 498 -6.19 13.14 0.10
CA ASN A 498 -5.44 14.35 -0.24
C ASN A 498 -4.89 15.07 1.00
N PRO A 499 -3.94 14.47 1.75
CA PRO A 499 -3.44 15.05 2.98
C PRO A 499 -2.77 16.41 2.78
N GLY A 500 -2.06 16.64 1.67
CA GLY A 500 -1.53 17.96 1.30
C GLY A 500 -2.60 19.06 1.18
N ALA A 501 -3.78 18.75 0.63
CA ALA A 501 -4.89 19.71 0.57
C ALA A 501 -5.68 19.82 1.87
N PHE A 502 -5.84 18.71 2.60
CA PHE A 502 -6.70 18.60 3.76
C PHE A 502 -6.09 19.25 5.01
N HIS A 503 -4.83 18.94 5.31
CA HIS A 503 -4.11 19.43 6.49
C HIS A 503 -3.54 20.82 6.24
N ARG A 504 -4.41 21.82 6.26
CA ARG A 504 -4.07 23.23 6.02
C ARG A 504 -3.64 23.93 7.30
N SER A 505 -2.70 24.86 7.17
CA SER A 505 -2.23 25.69 8.29
C SER A 505 -3.30 26.63 8.84
N ASP A 506 -4.31 26.98 8.03
CA ASP A 506 -5.46 27.80 8.42
C ASP A 506 -6.62 27.00 9.05
N ALA A 507 -6.44 25.69 9.27
CA ALA A 507 -7.43 24.77 9.80
C ALA A 507 -8.74 24.62 8.97
N ALA A 508 -8.85 25.24 7.79
CA ALA A 508 -10.10 25.27 7.02
C ALA A 508 -10.53 23.87 6.52
N GLY A 509 -9.58 22.95 6.35
CA GLY A 509 -9.86 21.55 6.03
C GLY A 509 -10.54 20.82 7.19
N TYR A 510 -10.09 21.03 8.43
CA TYR A 510 -10.70 20.40 9.61
C TYR A 510 -12.08 20.97 9.92
N VAL A 511 -12.27 22.28 9.73
CA VAL A 511 -13.61 22.89 9.83
C VAL A 511 -14.55 22.26 8.80
N PHE A 512 -14.11 22.15 7.55
CA PHE A 512 -14.87 21.47 6.50
C PHE A 512 -15.21 20.01 6.87
N TRP A 513 -14.25 19.25 7.38
CA TRP A 513 -14.48 17.88 7.83
C TRP A 513 -15.52 17.82 8.95
N SER A 514 -15.43 18.68 9.97
CA SER A 514 -16.37 18.67 11.10
C SER A 514 -17.80 18.97 10.64
N ASP A 515 -17.99 19.93 9.73
CA ASP A 515 -19.30 20.25 9.17
C ASP A 515 -19.87 19.06 8.38
N ARG A 516 -19.02 18.40 7.57
CA ARG A 516 -19.43 17.27 6.74
C ARG A 516 -19.73 16.01 7.53
N VAL A 517 -18.98 15.73 8.60
CA VAL A 517 -19.27 14.59 9.50
C VAL A 517 -20.62 14.79 10.18
N ILE A 518 -20.88 15.97 10.75
CA ILE A 518 -22.16 16.27 11.43
C ILE A 518 -23.34 16.18 10.45
N GLU A 519 -23.18 16.72 9.24
CA GLU A 519 -24.22 16.68 8.22
C GLU A 519 -24.50 15.25 7.72
N LEU A 520 -23.44 14.46 7.50
CA LEU A 520 -23.58 13.06 7.10
C LEU A 520 -24.15 12.19 8.22
N ASP A 521 -23.86 12.48 9.48
CA ASP A 521 -24.36 11.68 10.60
C ASP A 521 -25.89 11.67 10.65
N ALA A 522 -26.50 12.84 10.42
CA ALA A 522 -27.96 12.98 10.35
C ALA A 522 -28.60 12.24 9.16
N ILE A 523 -27.83 11.88 8.12
CA ILE A 523 -28.32 11.24 6.89
C ILE A 523 -27.99 9.75 6.87
N ASN A 524 -26.76 9.40 7.20
CA ASN A 524 -26.18 8.08 7.13
C ASN A 524 -25.01 7.95 8.14
N PRO A 525 -25.31 7.55 9.39
CA PRO A 525 -24.33 7.34 10.46
C PRO A 525 -23.12 6.49 10.07
N GLN A 526 -23.34 5.42 9.30
CA GLN A 526 -22.25 4.51 8.89
C GLN A 526 -21.26 5.19 7.95
N VAL A 527 -21.74 6.02 7.02
CA VAL A 527 -20.85 6.80 6.14
C VAL A 527 -20.15 7.89 6.94
N ALA A 528 -20.83 8.56 7.86
CA ALA A 528 -20.24 9.56 8.72
C ALA A 528 -19.12 8.98 9.61
N ALA A 529 -19.33 7.80 10.20
CA ALA A 529 -18.33 7.14 11.04
C ALA A 529 -17.08 6.78 10.24
N ARG A 530 -17.23 6.32 8.99
CA ARG A 530 -16.09 6.09 8.09
C ARG A 530 -15.34 7.38 7.74
N LEU A 531 -16.05 8.50 7.53
CA LEU A 531 -15.39 9.80 7.31
C LEU A 531 -14.68 10.29 8.58
N ALA A 532 -15.24 10.01 9.75
CA ALA A 532 -14.66 10.44 11.02
C ALA A 532 -13.25 9.83 11.24
N ARG A 533 -13.02 8.61 10.73
CA ARG A 533 -11.72 7.93 10.78
C ARG A 533 -10.60 8.63 10.01
N ALA A 534 -10.89 9.63 9.17
CA ALA A 534 -9.87 10.45 8.51
C ALA A 534 -8.95 11.18 9.50
N LEU A 535 -9.37 11.35 10.76
CA LEU A 535 -8.57 11.97 11.82
C LEU A 535 -8.13 10.98 12.92
N ASP A 536 -8.21 9.66 12.71
CA ASP A 536 -7.73 8.65 13.68
C ASP A 536 -6.25 8.88 14.07
N ARG A 537 -5.45 9.44 13.16
CA ARG A 537 -4.01 9.69 13.32
C ARG A 537 -3.63 11.11 13.74
N TRP A 538 -4.57 11.90 14.26
CA TRP A 538 -4.34 13.32 14.55
C TRP A 538 -3.17 13.60 15.52
N ARG A 539 -2.86 12.67 16.44
CA ARG A 539 -1.76 12.81 17.42
C ARG A 539 -0.37 12.82 16.80
N LYS A 540 -0.18 12.14 15.66
CA LYS A 540 1.10 12.15 14.94
C LYS A 540 1.37 13.49 14.27
N LEU A 541 0.34 14.31 14.02
CA LEU A 541 0.52 15.59 13.34
C LEU A 541 1.46 16.52 14.15
N ALA A 542 2.20 17.37 13.46
CA ALA A 542 2.95 18.47 14.04
C ALA A 542 2.00 19.60 14.46
N GLU A 543 2.47 20.51 15.33
CA GLU A 543 1.75 21.78 15.53
C GLU A 543 1.92 22.69 14.29
N PRO A 544 0.91 23.51 13.94
CA PRO A 544 -0.38 23.71 14.61
C PRO A 544 -1.48 22.71 14.20
N TYR A 545 -1.18 21.75 13.32
CA TYR A 545 -2.16 20.83 12.74
C TYR A 545 -2.81 19.92 13.79
N ARG A 546 -2.00 19.43 14.74
CA ARG A 546 -2.45 18.55 15.84
C ARG A 546 -3.53 19.21 16.68
N HIS A 547 -3.29 20.42 17.17
CA HIS A 547 -4.27 21.15 17.98
C HIS A 547 -5.56 21.40 17.19
N ALA A 548 -5.46 21.89 15.95
CA ALA A 548 -6.62 22.17 15.13
C ALA A 548 -7.46 20.92 14.77
N ALA A 549 -6.80 19.77 14.53
CA ALA A 549 -7.50 18.50 14.32
C ALA A 549 -8.24 18.04 15.60
N ARG A 550 -7.60 18.13 16.77
CA ARG A 550 -8.23 17.81 18.05
C ARG A 550 -9.49 18.64 18.31
N GLU A 551 -9.42 19.95 18.09
CA GLU A 551 -10.57 20.84 18.25
C GLU A 551 -11.73 20.49 17.30
N ALA A 552 -11.42 20.10 16.06
CA ALA A 552 -12.43 19.64 15.13
C ALA A 552 -13.11 18.34 15.59
N ILE A 553 -12.36 17.37 16.11
CA ILE A 553 -12.91 16.13 16.69
C ILE A 553 -13.78 16.46 17.91
N ALA A 554 -13.31 17.32 18.80
CA ALA A 554 -14.05 17.76 19.98
C ALA A 554 -15.38 18.46 19.61
N ARG A 555 -15.39 19.27 18.56
CA ARG A 555 -16.61 19.89 18.02
C ARG A 555 -17.65 18.86 17.57
N VAL A 556 -17.23 17.77 16.91
CA VAL A 556 -18.13 16.68 16.52
C VAL A 556 -18.62 15.94 17.76
N ALA A 557 -17.73 15.58 18.69
CA ALA A 557 -18.06 14.86 19.91
C ALA A 557 -19.04 15.62 20.83
N ALA A 558 -19.00 16.95 20.81
CA ALA A 558 -19.89 17.81 21.58
C ALA A 558 -21.35 17.83 21.07
N ARG A 559 -21.65 17.20 19.92
CA ARG A 559 -23.03 17.10 19.41
C ARG A 559 -23.88 16.17 20.29
N PRO A 560 -24.99 16.68 20.87
CA PRO A 560 -25.84 15.86 21.75
C PRO A 560 -26.57 14.77 20.97
N ASP A 561 -26.89 15.04 19.70
CA ASP A 561 -27.67 14.20 18.78
C ASP A 561 -26.81 13.23 17.94
N LEU A 562 -25.51 13.11 18.23
CA LEU A 562 -24.60 12.26 17.49
C LEU A 562 -24.96 10.77 17.60
N SER A 563 -24.97 10.06 16.47
CA SER A 563 -25.20 8.62 16.41
C SER A 563 -24.17 7.81 17.21
N ASN A 564 -24.51 6.57 17.55
CA ASN A 564 -23.58 5.66 18.22
C ASN A 564 -22.37 5.32 17.33
N ASP A 565 -22.58 5.16 16.01
CA ASP A 565 -21.51 4.87 15.05
C ASP A 565 -20.40 5.94 15.11
N VAL A 566 -20.77 7.22 15.02
CA VAL A 566 -19.78 8.31 15.04
C VAL A 566 -19.26 8.56 16.45
N ARG A 567 -20.13 8.47 17.47
CA ARG A 567 -19.74 8.68 18.88
C ARG A 567 -18.66 7.70 19.32
N GLU A 568 -18.75 6.43 18.94
CA GLU A 568 -17.72 5.42 19.24
C GLU A 568 -16.36 5.86 18.69
N VAL A 569 -16.30 6.23 17.40
CA VAL A 569 -15.06 6.62 16.71
C VAL A 569 -14.42 7.85 17.35
N VAL A 570 -15.17 8.95 17.51
CA VAL A 570 -14.60 10.21 18.01
C VAL A 570 -14.23 10.14 19.49
N THR A 571 -14.95 9.36 20.29
CA THR A 571 -14.64 9.20 21.73
C THR A 571 -13.36 8.40 21.90
N ARG A 572 -13.19 7.30 21.15
CA ARG A 572 -11.95 6.53 21.17
C ARG A 572 -10.75 7.36 20.68
N ALA A 573 -10.93 8.15 19.62
CA ALA A 573 -9.88 9.03 19.10
C ALA A 573 -9.44 10.14 20.07
N LEU A 574 -10.30 10.56 21.01
CA LEU A 574 -9.97 11.55 22.05
C LEU A 574 -9.42 10.94 23.34
N ALA A 575 -9.74 9.68 23.62
CA ALA A 575 -9.32 8.96 24.84
C ALA A 575 -7.91 8.39 24.75
N ASP A 576 -7.56 7.88 23.57
CA ASP A 576 -6.18 7.62 23.14
C ASP A 576 -5.44 8.94 23.07
#